data_AF-A0A9N7NXW1-F1
#
_entry.id   AF-A0A9N7NXW1-F1
#
_cell.length_a   1.000
_cell.length_b   1.000
_cell.length_c   1.000
_cell.angle_alpha   90.00
_cell.angle_beta   90.00
_cell.angle_gamma   90.00
#
_symmetry.space_group_name_H-M   'P 1'
#
loop_
_entity.id
_entity.type
_entity.pdbx_description
1 polymer ?
#
loop_
_entity_poly.entity_id
_entity_poly.type
_entity_poly.pdbx_seq_one_letter_code
_entity_poly.pdbx_strand_id
1 'polypeptide(L)'
;MLYRWKPLKAKWYYYILLGLVDVEANFLVVKAYQYTSITSVMLLDCWTIPCVLFLTWFFLKTKYRFMKLIGVAICVAGLVTVVFSDVHSADRLSGSNPIKGDLLVIAGATLYGVSNVSEEYFVKSADRVELMAFLGVFGGIISACQIVILERVELKSIHWTAGAALPFVGFSLAMFLFYSGVPILLKISGSTMLNLSLLTSDMWAVLIRIFAYHEKVLEEHVIWKKK
;
A
#
# COMPACT_ATOMS: atom_id res chain seq x y z
N MET A 1 -21.56 -32.45 -5.64
CA MET A 1 -20.89 -32.29 -4.34
C MET A 1 -21.20 -30.92 -3.79
N LEU A 2 -22.23 -30.83 -2.93
CA LEU A 2 -22.75 -29.59 -2.38
C LEU A 2 -21.78 -29.01 -1.33
N TYR A 3 -21.60 -27.70 -1.43
CA TYR A 3 -20.71 -26.84 -0.64
C TYR A 3 -20.89 -27.10 0.86
N ARG A 4 -19.95 -27.84 1.46
CA ARG A 4 -19.92 -28.08 2.90
C ARG A 4 -19.37 -26.82 3.57
N TRP A 5 -20.27 -25.94 4.00
CA TRP A 5 -19.94 -24.74 4.76
C TRP A 5 -19.06 -25.14 5.94
N LYS A 6 -17.77 -24.82 5.84
CA LYS A 6 -16.86 -24.97 6.97
C LYS A 6 -17.23 -23.87 7.97
N PRO A 7 -17.33 -24.18 9.27
CA PRO A 7 -17.55 -23.15 10.27
C PRO A 7 -16.40 -22.14 10.23
N LEU A 8 -16.74 -20.86 10.40
CA LEU A 8 -15.76 -19.77 10.45
C LEU A 8 -14.73 -20.07 11.53
N LYS A 9 -13.46 -20.00 11.15
CA LYS A 9 -12.37 -20.24 12.11
C LYS A 9 -12.05 -18.99 12.91
N ALA A 10 -12.25 -17.82 12.33
CA ALA A 10 -12.08 -16.54 13.02
C ALA A 10 -13.42 -15.81 13.16
N LYS A 11 -13.51 -14.95 14.18
CA LYS A 11 -14.71 -14.15 14.41
C LYS A 11 -14.84 -13.08 13.32
N TRP A 12 -16.02 -12.96 12.73
CA TRP A 12 -16.31 -12.10 11.57
C TRP A 12 -15.89 -10.63 11.75
N TYR A 13 -15.99 -10.08 12.97
CA TYR A 13 -15.65 -8.68 13.24
C TYR A 13 -14.16 -8.34 13.05
N TYR A 14 -13.25 -9.31 13.14
CA TYR A 14 -11.84 -9.07 12.87
C TYR A 14 -11.60 -8.79 11.38
N TYR A 15 -12.38 -9.41 10.49
CA TYR A 15 -12.27 -9.16 9.06
C TYR A 15 -12.81 -7.78 8.66
N ILE A 16 -13.76 -7.23 9.41
CA ILE A 16 -14.22 -5.84 9.20
C ILE A 16 -13.10 -4.86 9.55
N LEU A 17 -12.45 -5.04 10.70
CA LEU A 17 -11.33 -4.20 11.10
C LEU A 17 -10.18 -4.32 10.10
N LEU A 18 -9.89 -5.54 9.63
CA LEU A 18 -8.87 -5.78 8.61
C LEU A 18 -9.21 -5.05 7.31
N GLY A 19 -10.44 -5.19 6.80
CA GLY A 19 -10.90 -4.48 5.60
C GLY A 19 -10.85 -2.97 5.76
N LEU A 20 -11.14 -2.43 6.95
CA LEU A 20 -11.02 -1.01 7.24
C LEU A 20 -9.55 -0.55 7.15
N VAL A 21 -8.65 -1.25 7.86
CA VAL A 21 -7.22 -0.91 7.87
C VAL A 21 -6.63 -0.99 6.46
N ASP A 22 -7.02 -2.01 5.68
CA ASP A 22 -6.56 -2.20 4.31
C ASP A 22 -7.05 -1.07 3.38
N VAL A 23 -8.35 -0.76 3.42
CA VAL A 23 -8.92 0.32 2.59
C VAL A 23 -8.32 1.68 2.95
N GLU A 24 -8.14 1.98 4.24
CA GLU A 24 -7.52 3.23 4.67
C GLU A 24 -6.04 3.29 4.26
N ALA A 25 -5.29 2.19 4.33
CA ALA A 25 -3.90 2.15 3.85
C ALA A 25 -3.82 2.55 2.37
N ASN A 26 -4.65 1.94 1.52
CA ASN A 26 -4.72 2.25 0.10
C ASN A 26 -5.14 3.71 -0.14
N PHE A 27 -6.15 4.19 0.58
CA PHE A 27 -6.63 5.56 0.43
C PHE A 27 -5.56 6.60 0.81
N LEU A 28 -4.85 6.42 1.92
CA LEU A 28 -3.82 7.36 2.37
C LEU A 28 -2.66 7.44 1.36
N VAL A 29 -2.20 6.31 0.82
CA VAL A 29 -1.12 6.30 -0.18
C VAL A 29 -1.59 6.89 -1.50
N VAL A 30 -2.79 6.53 -1.97
CA VAL A 30 -3.36 7.13 -3.20
C VAL A 30 -3.48 8.65 -3.06
N LYS A 31 -3.94 9.12 -1.90
CA LYS A 31 -4.07 10.55 -1.61
C LYS A 31 -2.71 11.23 -1.47
N ALA A 32 -1.68 10.52 -0.99
CA ALA A 32 -0.32 11.06 -0.89
C ALA A 32 0.26 11.42 -2.26
N TYR A 33 -0.05 10.69 -3.33
CA TYR A 33 0.39 11.02 -4.70
C TYR A 33 -0.09 12.40 -5.18
N GLN A 34 -1.11 13.00 -4.54
CA GLN A 34 -1.54 14.37 -4.86
C GLN A 34 -0.63 15.44 -4.23
N TYR A 35 0.19 15.07 -3.24
CA TYR A 35 1.00 15.99 -2.44
C TYR A 35 2.51 15.74 -2.56
N THR A 36 2.92 14.53 -2.91
CA THR A 36 4.33 14.12 -3.03
C THR A 36 4.59 13.31 -4.31
N SER A 37 5.86 13.15 -4.68
CA SER A 37 6.26 12.46 -5.93
C SER A 37 6.22 10.93 -5.79
N ILE A 38 6.12 10.20 -6.91
CA ILE A 38 6.15 8.73 -6.89
C ILE A 38 7.45 8.22 -6.26
N THR A 39 8.58 8.87 -6.55
CA THR A 39 9.87 8.47 -5.97
C THR A 39 9.94 8.72 -4.48
N SER A 40 9.39 9.84 -3.99
CA SER A 40 9.27 10.09 -2.54
C SER A 40 8.42 9.02 -1.87
N VAL A 41 7.28 8.65 -2.46
CA VAL A 41 6.40 7.58 -1.95
C VAL A 41 7.15 6.25 -1.87
N MET A 42 7.88 5.85 -2.92
CA MET A 42 8.67 4.61 -2.93
C MET A 42 9.75 4.58 -1.82
N LEU A 43 10.43 5.69 -1.58
CA LEU A 43 11.44 5.80 -0.51
C LEU A 43 10.80 5.75 0.88
N LEU A 44 9.66 6.41 1.05
CA LEU A 44 8.94 6.46 2.32
C LEU A 44 8.23 5.13 2.63
N ASP A 45 7.73 4.41 1.62
CA ASP A 45 7.10 3.10 1.79
C ASP A 45 8.11 2.02 2.25
N CYS A 46 9.41 2.30 2.15
CA CYS A 46 10.43 1.47 2.81
C CYS A 46 10.22 1.40 4.33
N TRP A 47 9.50 2.34 4.93
CA TRP A 47 9.05 2.32 6.33
C TRP A 47 8.15 1.11 6.65
N THR A 48 7.50 0.52 5.66
CA THR A 48 6.71 -0.70 5.85
C THR A 48 7.59 -1.86 6.35
N ILE A 49 8.89 -1.92 5.99
CA ILE A 49 9.82 -2.97 6.46
C ILE A 49 9.99 -2.98 7.99
N PRO A 50 10.43 -1.88 8.65
CA PRO A 50 10.53 -1.85 10.10
C PRO A 50 9.19 -2.14 10.78
N CYS A 51 8.08 -1.61 10.27
CA CYS A 51 6.75 -1.91 10.78
C CYS A 51 6.44 -3.40 10.74
N VAL A 52 6.60 -4.06 9.58
CA VAL A 52 6.32 -5.48 9.42
C VAL A 52 7.24 -6.33 10.28
N LEU A 53 8.55 -6.02 10.34
CA LEU A 53 9.49 -6.77 11.18
C LEU A 53 9.15 -6.64 12.67
N PHE A 54 8.78 -5.45 13.12
CA PHE A 54 8.34 -5.23 14.50
C PHE A 54 7.03 -5.99 14.80
N LEU A 55 6.04 -5.88 13.93
CA LEU A 55 4.72 -6.50 14.11
C LEU A 55 4.78 -8.02 14.06
N THR A 56 5.52 -8.60 13.11
CA THR A 56 5.74 -10.05 13.03
C THR A 56 6.58 -10.58 14.20
N TRP A 57 7.55 -9.81 14.71
CA TRP A 57 8.26 -10.18 15.94
C TRP A 57 7.31 -10.18 17.14
N PHE A 58 6.47 -9.17 17.27
CA PHE A 58 5.55 -9.01 18.40
C PHE A 58 4.38 -10.01 18.36
N PHE A 59 3.67 -10.11 17.24
CA PHE A 59 2.46 -10.95 17.09
C PHE A 59 2.76 -12.39 16.68
N LEU A 60 3.71 -12.60 15.76
CA LEU A 60 4.02 -13.94 15.22
C LEU A 60 5.24 -14.59 15.91
N LYS A 61 5.93 -13.87 16.81
CA LYS A 61 7.12 -14.34 17.55
C LYS A 61 8.26 -14.83 16.64
N THR A 62 8.38 -14.25 15.46
CA THR A 62 9.42 -14.60 14.49
C THR A 62 10.80 -14.21 14.99
N LYS A 63 11.77 -15.13 14.94
CA LYS A 63 13.17 -14.84 15.29
C LYS A 63 13.91 -14.23 14.10
N TYR A 64 14.53 -13.07 14.31
CA TYR A 64 15.28 -12.37 13.26
C TYR A 64 16.78 -12.46 13.44
N ARG A 65 17.49 -12.60 12.32
CA ARG A 65 18.96 -12.59 12.24
C ARG A 65 19.44 -11.14 12.15
N PHE A 66 20.66 -10.88 12.66
CA PHE A 66 21.26 -9.55 12.75
C PHE A 66 21.27 -8.75 11.43
N MET A 67 21.39 -9.42 10.28
CA MET A 67 21.35 -8.77 8.97
C MET A 67 20.04 -8.00 8.70
N LYS A 68 18.90 -8.46 9.23
CA LYS A 68 17.61 -7.75 9.08
C LYS A 68 17.56 -6.48 9.92
N LEU A 69 18.23 -6.46 11.08
CA LEU A 69 18.35 -5.25 11.91
C LEU A 69 19.17 -4.17 11.22
N ILE A 70 20.21 -4.55 10.46
CA ILE A 70 20.97 -3.61 9.64
C ILE A 70 20.08 -3.01 8.54
N GLY A 71 19.28 -3.84 7.86
CA GLY A 71 18.30 -3.36 6.88
C GLY A 71 17.32 -2.35 7.46
N VAL A 72 16.78 -2.62 8.66
CA VAL A 72 15.91 -1.69 9.39
C VAL A 72 16.61 -0.36 9.64
N ALA A 73 17.86 -0.36 10.12
CA ALA A 73 18.59 0.88 10.37
C ALA A 73 18.77 1.72 9.10
N ILE A 74 19.03 1.08 7.95
CA ILE A 74 19.15 1.76 6.66
C ILE A 74 17.79 2.36 6.23
N CYS A 75 16.68 1.63 6.36
CA CYS A 75 15.35 2.15 6.03
C CYS A 75 14.98 3.38 6.88
N VAL A 76 15.28 3.34 8.19
CA VAL A 76 15.05 4.48 9.09
C VAL A 76 15.91 5.68 8.71
N ALA A 77 17.18 5.48 8.35
CA ALA A 77 18.06 6.55 7.90
C ALA A 77 17.58 7.19 6.59
N GLY A 78 17.10 6.38 5.64
CA GLY A 78 16.50 6.87 4.38
C GLY A 78 15.27 7.74 4.65
N LEU A 79 14.35 7.27 5.51
CA LEU A 79 13.15 8.01 5.92
C LEU A 79 13.49 9.38 6.51
N VAL A 80 14.42 9.43 7.48
CA VAL A 80 14.83 10.69 8.12
C VAL A 80 15.39 11.67 7.09
N THR A 81 16.15 11.17 6.12
CA THR A 81 16.76 12.00 5.07
C THR A 81 15.70 12.63 4.15
N VAL A 82 14.70 11.85 3.73
CA VAL A 82 13.59 12.33 2.87
C VAL A 82 12.78 13.39 3.62
N VAL A 83 12.28 13.06 4.82
CA VAL A 83 11.47 13.99 5.62
C VAL A 83 12.23 15.30 5.92
N PHE A 84 13.53 15.22 6.23
CA PHE A 84 14.33 16.42 6.47
C PHE A 84 14.49 17.29 5.21
N SER A 85 14.65 16.65 4.04
CA SER A 85 14.74 17.35 2.75
C SER A 85 13.43 18.07 2.41
N ASP A 86 12.29 17.44 2.68
CA ASP A 86 10.97 18.01 2.44
C ASP A 86 10.64 19.15 3.41
N VAL A 87 11.05 19.05 4.68
CA VAL A 87 10.94 20.16 5.66
C VAL A 87 11.73 21.40 5.20
N HIS A 88 12.96 21.21 4.74
CA HIS A 88 13.80 22.32 4.25
C HIS A 88 13.29 22.91 2.92
N SER A 89 12.56 22.12 2.14
CA SER A 89 11.97 22.55 0.86
C SER A 89 10.63 23.27 1.04
N ALA A 90 9.83 22.88 2.04
CA ALA A 90 8.56 23.51 2.38
C ALA A 90 8.72 24.98 2.80
N ASP A 91 9.83 25.32 3.47
CA ASP A 91 10.19 26.70 3.82
C ASP A 91 10.43 27.60 2.59
N ARG A 92 10.62 27.00 1.40
CA ARG A 92 10.93 27.71 0.14
C ARG A 92 9.77 27.79 -0.84
N LEU A 93 8.69 27.00 -0.68
CA LEU A 93 7.63 26.83 -1.68
C LEU A 93 6.24 27.09 -1.07
N SER A 94 5.68 28.29 -1.27
CA SER A 94 4.37 28.72 -0.72
C SER A 94 3.11 28.10 -1.36
N GLY A 95 3.13 26.84 -1.83
CA GLY A 95 1.98 26.30 -2.58
C GLY A 95 1.76 24.79 -2.61
N SER A 96 2.74 23.96 -2.26
CA SER A 96 2.56 22.51 -2.05
C SER A 96 3.08 22.17 -0.66
N ASN A 97 2.43 21.23 0.04
CA ASN A 97 2.88 20.77 1.36
C ASN A 97 3.40 19.32 1.24
N PRO A 98 4.65 19.10 0.74
CA PRO A 98 5.26 17.77 0.65
C PRO A 98 5.16 17.00 1.97
N ILE A 99 5.37 17.69 3.10
CA ILE A 99 5.26 17.15 4.46
C ILE A 99 3.91 16.46 4.71
N LYS A 100 2.80 16.99 4.17
CA LYS A 100 1.49 16.33 4.30
C LYS A 100 1.46 15.03 3.50
N GLY A 101 2.03 15.02 2.30
CA GLY A 101 2.21 13.80 1.51
C GLY A 101 3.05 12.79 2.28
N ASP A 102 4.18 13.19 2.84
CA ASP A 102 5.09 12.27 3.52
C ASP A 102 4.45 11.64 4.76
N LEU A 103 3.73 12.44 5.56
CA LEU A 103 2.96 11.92 6.70
C LEU A 103 1.87 10.94 6.27
N LEU A 104 1.18 11.20 5.16
CA LEU A 104 0.18 10.28 4.60
C LEU A 104 0.83 8.97 4.15
N VAL A 105 2.00 9.01 3.50
CA VAL A 105 2.73 7.79 3.11
C VAL A 105 3.17 7.00 4.35
N ILE A 106 3.75 7.65 5.37
CA ILE A 106 4.20 6.96 6.58
C ILE A 106 3.01 6.31 7.30
N ALA A 107 1.87 6.99 7.37
CA ALA A 107 0.65 6.43 7.94
C ALA A 107 0.12 5.25 7.11
N GLY A 108 0.06 5.40 5.79
CA GLY A 108 -0.34 4.35 4.85
C GLY A 108 0.57 3.11 4.92
N ALA A 109 1.89 3.30 4.88
CA ALA A 109 2.92 2.28 5.04
C ALA A 109 2.79 1.52 6.38
N THR A 110 2.50 2.24 7.47
CA THR A 110 2.24 1.62 8.77
C THR A 110 0.99 0.75 8.74
N LEU A 111 -0.11 1.24 8.15
CA LEU A 111 -1.35 0.46 8.01
C LEU A 111 -1.17 -0.73 7.05
N TYR A 112 -0.42 -0.60 5.96
CA TYR A 112 -0.06 -1.73 5.09
C TYR A 112 0.74 -2.78 5.85
N GLY A 113 1.68 -2.37 6.71
CA GLY A 113 2.39 -3.28 7.59
C GLY A 113 1.44 -4.06 8.50
N VAL A 114 0.47 -3.38 9.12
CA VAL A 114 -0.57 -4.01 9.95
C VAL A 114 -1.47 -4.95 9.14
N SER A 115 -1.94 -4.51 7.97
CA SER A 115 -2.79 -5.31 7.06
C SER A 115 -2.06 -6.59 6.66
N ASN A 116 -0.84 -6.48 6.13
CA ASN A 116 -0.03 -7.61 5.67
C ASN A 116 0.26 -8.63 6.79
N VAL A 117 0.61 -8.18 8.00
CA VAL A 117 0.88 -9.08 9.13
C VAL A 117 -0.41 -9.76 9.61
N SER A 118 -1.52 -9.03 9.61
CA SER A 118 -2.83 -9.56 9.98
C SER A 118 -3.32 -10.60 8.97
N GLU A 119 -3.19 -10.31 7.67
CA GLU A 119 -3.49 -11.26 6.59
C GLU A 119 -2.61 -12.51 6.68
N GLU A 120 -1.32 -12.37 6.98
CA GLU A 120 -0.43 -13.51 7.22
C GLU A 120 -0.96 -14.38 8.38
N TYR A 121 -1.37 -13.74 9.47
CA TYR A 121 -1.93 -14.45 10.61
C TYR A 121 -3.22 -15.19 10.24
N PHE A 122 -4.16 -14.55 9.54
CA PHE A 122 -5.43 -15.15 9.15
C PHE A 122 -5.24 -16.23 8.08
N VAL A 123 -4.37 -16.07 7.10
CA VAL A 123 -4.16 -17.08 6.06
C VAL A 123 -3.49 -18.34 6.60
N LYS A 124 -2.70 -18.21 7.68
CA LYS A 124 -2.04 -19.33 8.37
C LYS A 124 -2.93 -19.98 9.43
N SER A 125 -3.76 -19.22 10.13
CA SER A 125 -4.60 -19.72 11.24
C SER A 125 -6.01 -20.14 10.77
N ALA A 126 -6.59 -19.41 9.83
CA ALA A 126 -7.91 -19.64 9.26
C ALA A 126 -7.81 -20.30 7.87
N ASP A 127 -8.74 -19.99 6.96
CA ASP A 127 -8.71 -20.42 5.57
C ASP A 127 -8.46 -19.23 4.64
N ARG A 128 -7.70 -19.46 3.56
CA ARG A 128 -7.41 -18.43 2.55
C ARG A 128 -8.67 -17.94 1.85
N VAL A 129 -9.59 -18.84 1.52
CA VAL A 129 -10.83 -18.49 0.82
C VAL A 129 -11.74 -17.67 1.74
N GLU A 130 -11.77 -18.02 3.04
CA GLU A 130 -12.47 -17.25 4.07
C GLU A 130 -11.91 -15.82 4.15
N LEU A 131 -10.59 -15.67 4.26
CA LEU A 131 -9.93 -14.36 4.29
C LEU A 131 -10.27 -13.53 3.03
N MET A 132 -10.09 -14.09 1.84
CA MET A 132 -10.34 -13.38 0.58
C MET A 132 -11.81 -12.97 0.42
N ALA A 133 -12.74 -13.84 0.78
CA ALA A 133 -14.16 -13.54 0.68
C ALA A 133 -14.57 -12.40 1.63
N PHE A 134 -14.17 -12.47 2.91
CA PHE A 134 -14.54 -11.43 3.87
C PHE A 134 -13.80 -10.12 3.65
N LEU A 135 -12.51 -10.17 3.28
CA LEU A 135 -11.75 -8.97 2.92
C LEU A 135 -12.36 -8.27 1.71
N GLY A 136 -12.73 -9.02 0.67
CA GLY A 136 -13.38 -8.47 -0.52
C GLY A 136 -14.76 -7.88 -0.24
N VAL A 137 -15.60 -8.57 0.55
CA VAL A 137 -16.95 -8.09 0.88
C VAL A 137 -16.90 -6.87 1.81
N PHE A 138 -16.18 -6.94 2.93
CA PHE A 138 -16.13 -5.83 3.88
C PHE A 138 -15.31 -4.66 3.34
N GLY A 139 -14.18 -4.92 2.68
CA GLY A 139 -13.40 -3.90 1.99
C GLY A 139 -14.24 -3.19 0.93
N GLY A 140 -14.95 -3.95 0.09
CA GLY A 140 -15.85 -3.37 -0.92
C GLY A 140 -16.95 -2.48 -0.34
N ILE A 141 -17.58 -2.87 0.78
CA ILE A 141 -18.58 -2.05 1.47
C ILE A 141 -17.95 -0.76 2.01
N ILE A 142 -16.79 -0.86 2.67
CA ILE A 142 -16.10 0.28 3.26
C ILE A 142 -15.66 1.26 2.16
N SER A 143 -15.03 0.76 1.10
CA SER A 143 -14.64 1.57 -0.06
C SER A 143 -15.84 2.24 -0.72
N ALA A 144 -16.97 1.53 -0.89
CA ALA A 144 -18.18 2.13 -1.44
C ALA A 144 -18.71 3.28 -0.58
N CYS A 145 -18.77 3.10 0.74
CA CYS A 145 -19.13 4.16 1.68
C CYS A 145 -18.17 5.36 1.57
N GLN A 146 -16.87 5.10 1.50
CA GLN A 146 -15.83 6.13 1.44
C GLN A 146 -15.91 6.96 0.15
N ILE A 147 -16.07 6.30 -1.00
CA ILE A 147 -16.28 6.95 -2.31
C ILE A 147 -17.50 7.87 -2.24
N VAL A 148 -18.60 7.37 -1.66
CA VAL A 148 -19.85 8.11 -1.49
C VAL A 148 -19.70 9.29 -0.52
N ILE A 149 -18.76 9.30 0.40
CA ILE A 149 -18.58 10.41 1.35
C ILE A 149 -17.57 11.44 0.82
N LEU A 150 -16.43 10.99 0.31
CA LEU A 150 -15.25 11.83 0.05
C LEU A 150 -15.07 12.23 -1.41
N GLU A 151 -15.52 11.41 -2.36
CA GLU A 151 -15.11 11.54 -3.77
C GLU A 151 -16.26 11.85 -4.73
N ARG A 152 -17.44 12.25 -4.20
CA ARG A 152 -18.60 12.56 -5.06
C ARG A 152 -18.35 13.65 -6.09
N VAL A 153 -17.50 14.62 -5.76
CA VAL A 153 -17.20 15.74 -6.66
C VAL A 153 -16.26 15.27 -7.78
N GLU A 154 -15.21 14.54 -7.43
CA GLU A 154 -14.27 13.94 -8.37
C GLU A 154 -14.95 12.94 -9.30
N LEU A 155 -15.86 12.10 -8.80
CA LEU A 155 -16.63 11.18 -9.65
C LEU A 155 -17.49 11.89 -10.70
N LYS A 156 -17.98 13.09 -10.40
CA LYS A 156 -18.80 13.88 -11.33
C LYS A 156 -17.97 14.58 -12.40
N SER A 157 -16.68 14.82 -12.15
CA SER A 157 -15.78 15.48 -13.12
C SER A 157 -15.15 14.49 -14.12
N ILE A 158 -15.34 13.17 -13.94
CA ILE A 158 -14.81 12.15 -14.85
C ILE A 158 -15.55 12.18 -16.19
N HIS A 159 -14.83 12.55 -17.25
CA HIS A 159 -15.28 12.38 -18.63
C HIS A 159 -15.02 10.96 -19.12
N TRP A 160 -16.07 10.13 -19.09
CA TRP A 160 -16.02 8.75 -19.58
C TRP A 160 -15.78 8.70 -21.09
N THR A 161 -14.55 8.37 -21.48
CA THR A 161 -14.13 8.13 -22.86
C THR A 161 -13.46 6.77 -22.95
N ALA A 162 -13.43 6.15 -24.14
CA ALA A 162 -12.78 4.84 -24.33
C ALA A 162 -11.28 4.88 -23.94
N GLY A 163 -10.61 6.02 -24.15
CA GLY A 163 -9.22 6.24 -23.73
C GLY A 163 -9.01 6.34 -22.23
N ALA A 164 -10.04 6.69 -21.45
CA ALA A 164 -10.00 6.68 -19.98
C ALA A 164 -10.43 5.31 -19.42
N ALA A 165 -11.46 4.69 -20.01
CA ALA A 165 -12.02 3.43 -19.53
C ALA A 165 -11.02 2.25 -19.63
N LEU A 166 -10.20 2.21 -20.68
CA LEU A 166 -9.25 1.11 -20.89
C LEU A 166 -8.18 1.01 -19.78
N PRO A 167 -7.48 2.11 -19.39
CA PRO A 167 -6.61 2.12 -18.22
C PRO A 167 -7.30 1.70 -16.92
N PHE A 168 -8.55 2.12 -16.69
CA PHE A 168 -9.30 1.71 -15.49
C PHE A 168 -9.54 0.20 -15.46
N VAL A 169 -9.98 -0.40 -16.57
CA VAL A 169 -10.19 -1.85 -16.67
C VAL A 169 -8.88 -2.61 -16.48
N GLY A 170 -7.80 -2.15 -17.11
CA GLY A 170 -6.47 -2.74 -16.95
C GLY A 170 -5.98 -2.68 -15.50
N PHE A 171 -6.15 -1.53 -14.84
CA PHE A 171 -5.83 -1.37 -13.43
C PHE A 171 -6.67 -2.27 -12.53
N SER A 172 -7.99 -2.35 -12.75
CA SER A 172 -8.87 -3.25 -11.98
C SER A 172 -8.48 -4.71 -12.13
N LEU A 173 -8.14 -5.16 -13.35
CA LEU A 173 -7.69 -6.54 -13.58
C LEU A 173 -6.35 -6.82 -12.89
N ALA A 174 -5.39 -5.88 -12.98
CA ALA A 174 -4.10 -6.00 -12.31
C ALA A 174 -4.26 -6.06 -10.79
N MET A 175 -5.08 -5.19 -10.20
CA MET A 175 -5.38 -5.19 -8.77
C MET A 175 -6.08 -6.47 -8.34
N PHE A 176 -7.02 -6.99 -9.14
CA PHE A 176 -7.67 -8.28 -8.85
C PHE A 176 -6.66 -9.43 -8.80
N LEU A 177 -5.73 -9.48 -9.76
CA LEU A 177 -4.66 -10.49 -9.77
C LEU A 177 -3.72 -10.32 -8.58
N PHE A 178 -3.37 -9.08 -8.23
CA PHE A 178 -2.51 -8.76 -7.09
C PHE A 178 -3.14 -9.21 -5.76
N TYR A 179 -4.36 -8.78 -5.45
CA TYR A 179 -5.08 -9.16 -4.22
C TYR A 179 -5.43 -10.65 -4.18
N SER A 180 -5.53 -11.33 -5.33
CA SER A 180 -5.67 -12.79 -5.37
C SER A 180 -4.35 -13.51 -5.08
N GLY A 181 -3.22 -12.93 -5.51
CA GLY A 181 -1.88 -13.48 -5.33
C GLY A 181 -1.30 -13.24 -3.93
N VAL A 182 -1.58 -12.08 -3.31
CA VAL A 182 -1.03 -11.69 -2.01
C VAL A 182 -1.29 -12.75 -0.92
N PRO A 183 -2.52 -13.25 -0.69
CA PRO A 183 -2.77 -14.29 0.29
C PRO A 183 -1.99 -15.60 0.02
N ILE A 184 -1.71 -15.91 -1.24
CA ILE A 184 -0.91 -17.09 -1.63
C ILE A 184 0.54 -16.88 -1.20
N LEU A 185 1.11 -15.72 -1.51
CA LEU A 185 2.48 -15.36 -1.14
C LEU A 185 2.64 -15.24 0.38
N LEU A 186 1.67 -14.66 1.08
CA LEU A 186 1.67 -14.58 2.55
C LEU A 186 1.65 -15.96 3.19
N LYS A 187 0.92 -16.92 2.60
CA LYS A 187 0.86 -18.29 3.10
C LYS A 187 2.19 -19.02 2.93
N ILE A 188 2.89 -18.82 1.82
CA ILE A 188 4.13 -19.53 1.48
C ILE A 188 5.35 -18.87 2.14
N SER A 189 5.45 -17.54 2.03
CA SER A 189 6.67 -16.77 2.32
C SER A 189 6.52 -15.80 3.50
N GLY A 190 5.30 -15.43 3.87
CA GLY A 190 5.01 -14.48 4.95
C GLY A 190 5.10 -13.00 4.54
N SER A 191 4.61 -12.13 5.41
CA SER A 191 4.49 -10.67 5.19
C SER A 191 5.84 -10.00 5.01
N THR A 192 6.88 -10.43 5.74
CA THR A 192 8.23 -9.86 5.60
C THR A 192 8.79 -10.07 4.19
N MET A 193 8.64 -11.27 3.63
CA MET A 193 9.17 -11.57 2.29
C MET A 193 8.34 -10.88 1.21
N LEU A 194 7.02 -10.79 1.39
CA LEU A 194 6.14 -10.03 0.50
C LEU A 194 6.60 -8.57 0.40
N ASN A 195 6.78 -7.89 1.55
CA ASN A 195 7.17 -6.48 1.57
C ASN A 195 8.58 -6.27 1.00
N LEU A 196 9.53 -7.16 1.29
CA LEU A 196 10.85 -7.12 0.63
C LEU A 196 10.74 -7.27 -0.89
N SER A 197 9.83 -8.11 -1.37
CA SER A 197 9.60 -8.30 -2.81
C SER A 197 8.95 -7.07 -3.45
N LEU A 198 8.02 -6.40 -2.76
CA LEU A 198 7.41 -5.15 -3.22
C LEU A 198 8.47 -4.05 -3.37
N LEU A 199 9.33 -3.84 -2.37
CA LEU A 199 10.42 -2.87 -2.48
C LEU A 199 11.37 -3.16 -3.64
N THR A 200 11.68 -4.44 -3.91
CA THR A 200 12.50 -4.77 -5.09
C THR A 200 11.79 -4.42 -6.39
N SER A 201 10.46 -4.58 -6.45
CA SER A 201 9.65 -4.18 -7.60
C SER A 201 9.71 -2.66 -7.82
N ASP A 202 9.71 -1.85 -6.76
CA ASP A 202 9.85 -0.39 -6.87
C ASP A 202 11.18 0.00 -7.51
N MET A 203 12.27 -0.69 -7.14
CA MET A 203 13.58 -0.47 -7.78
C MET A 203 13.54 -0.78 -9.28
N TRP A 204 12.86 -1.86 -9.68
CA TRP A 204 12.66 -2.17 -11.10
C TRP A 204 11.81 -1.13 -11.81
N ALA A 205 10.75 -0.62 -11.16
CA ALA A 205 9.92 0.44 -11.72
C ALA A 205 10.73 1.72 -11.98
N VAL A 206 11.61 2.11 -11.04
CA VAL A 206 12.54 3.24 -11.21
C VAL A 206 13.53 3.00 -12.35
N LEU A 207 14.11 1.80 -12.45
CA LEU A 207 15.03 1.46 -13.54
C LEU A 207 14.34 1.54 -14.91
N ILE A 208 13.15 0.95 -15.04
CA ILE A 208 12.37 1.01 -16.29
C ILE A 208 12.05 2.46 -16.64
N ARG A 209 11.66 3.27 -15.65
CA ARG A 209 11.39 4.70 -15.86
C ARG A 209 12.60 5.45 -16.43
N ILE A 210 13.78 5.23 -15.85
CA ILE A 210 15.01 5.91 -16.29
C ILE A 210 15.46 5.41 -17.67
N PHE A 211 15.50 4.09 -17.88
CA PHE A 211 16.11 3.49 -19.07
C PHE A 211 15.15 3.40 -20.26
N ALA A 212 13.87 3.13 -20.05
CA ALA A 212 12.90 2.97 -21.13
C ALA A 212 12.18 4.28 -21.49
N TYR A 213 11.90 5.13 -20.50
CA TYR A 213 11.14 6.37 -20.70
C TYR A 213 12.00 7.64 -20.68
N HIS A 214 13.30 7.54 -20.34
CA HIS A 214 14.24 8.67 -20.28
C HIS A 214 13.75 9.86 -19.43
N GLU A 215 12.89 9.61 -18.44
CA GLU A 215 12.40 10.66 -17.53
C GLU A 215 13.38 10.94 -16.39
N LYS A 216 13.55 12.21 -16.04
CA LYS A 216 14.32 12.62 -14.86
C LYS A 216 13.51 12.36 -13.59
N VAL A 217 14.15 11.69 -12.63
CA VAL A 217 13.60 11.21 -11.34
C VAL A 217 13.04 12.33 -10.43
N LEU A 218 13.24 13.61 -10.75
CA LEU A 218 12.92 14.76 -9.88
C LEU A 218 11.82 15.71 -10.42
N GLU A 219 11.26 15.49 -11.62
CA GLU A 219 10.39 16.49 -12.29
C GLU A 219 8.90 16.08 -12.39
N GLU A 220 8.36 15.38 -11.39
CA GLU A 220 6.95 14.98 -11.40
C GLU A 220 5.95 16.09 -10.99
N HIS A 221 6.43 17.28 -10.63
CA HIS A 221 5.57 18.41 -10.25
C HIS A 221 4.69 18.97 -11.39
N VAL A 222 4.86 18.52 -12.64
CA VAL A 222 4.26 19.21 -13.80
C VAL A 222 3.20 18.38 -14.55
N ILE A 223 3.14 17.06 -14.40
CA ILE A 223 2.24 16.25 -15.25
C ILE A 223 0.78 16.24 -14.74
N TRP A 224 0.55 16.37 -13.43
CA TRP A 224 -0.81 16.36 -12.87
C TRP A 224 -1.50 17.73 -12.76
N LYS A 225 -0.80 18.83 -13.04
CA LYS A 225 -1.40 20.19 -13.07
C LYS A 225 -1.86 20.63 -14.47
N LYS A 226 -1.66 19.79 -15.48
CA LYS A 226 -2.17 19.99 -16.85
C LYS A 226 -3.17 18.90 -17.23
N LYS A 227 -4.28 18.84 -16.49
CA LYS A 227 -5.59 18.49 -17.04
C LYS A 227 -6.68 18.98 -16.11
#